data_AF-A0A2S5V4H6-F1
#
_entry.id   AF-A0A2S5V4H6-F1
#
_cell.length_a   1.000
_cell.length_b   1.000
_cell.length_c   1.000
_cell.angle_alpha   90.00
_cell.angle_beta   90.00
_cell.angle_gamma   90.00
#
_symmetry.space_group_name_H-M   'P 1'
#
loop_
_entity.id
_entity.type
_entity.pdbx_description
1 polymer ?
#
loop_
_entity_poly.entity_id
_entity_poly.type
_entity_poly.pdbx_seq_one_letter_code
_entity_poly.pdbx_strand_id
1 'polypeptide(L)'
;MSVTPGAEQQESVQEAKRKNDRFLGIGFLVLGLVATIVNMTTFTENSLAGQMALLYKDFGISDYVRPDGLGTLSLTAIVVLPAIYALTLYLTLLRWKAGKRAMWIPIIGAVVTLITIFGFMLTAILLHDELLKAISSGALPAATPGP
;
A
#
# COMPACT_ATOMS: atom_id res chain seq x y z
N MET A 1 15.47 29.63 45.66
CA MET A 1 15.01 29.14 44.34
C MET A 1 14.77 27.64 44.47
N SER A 2 13.54 27.23 44.82
CA SER A 2 13.17 25.82 44.90
C SER A 2 12.78 25.33 43.51
N VAL A 3 13.71 24.65 42.85
CA VAL A 3 13.43 23.87 41.63
C VAL A 3 12.36 22.84 42.00
N THR A 4 11.20 22.91 41.36
CA THR A 4 10.08 22.00 41.62
C THR A 4 10.45 20.63 41.01
N PRO A 5 10.59 19.55 41.81
CA PRO A 5 11.14 18.27 41.33
C PRO A 5 10.37 17.63 40.15
N GLY A 6 9.13 18.06 39.91
CA GLY A 6 8.31 17.58 38.79
C GLY A 6 8.61 18.20 37.43
N ALA A 7 9.24 19.38 37.35
CA ALA A 7 9.44 20.07 36.07
C ALA A 7 10.52 19.39 35.19
N GLU A 8 11.65 19.01 35.79
CA GLU A 8 12.77 18.32 35.10
C GLU A 8 12.39 16.89 34.67
N GLN A 9 11.58 16.20 35.49
CA GLN A 9 11.02 14.89 35.13
C GLN A 9 10.00 14.99 33.99
N GLN A 10 9.17 16.03 33.95
CA GLN A 10 8.22 16.22 32.84
C GLN A 10 8.90 16.57 31.52
N GLU A 11 9.98 17.35 31.57
CA GLU A 11 10.74 17.75 30.38
C GLU A 11 11.48 16.56 29.75
N SER A 12 12.16 15.74 30.57
CA SER A 12 12.83 14.51 30.12
C SER A 12 11.85 13.47 29.54
N VAL A 13 10.66 13.31 30.13
CA VAL A 13 9.61 12.42 29.59
C VAL A 13 9.03 12.96 28.28
N GLN A 14 8.85 14.28 28.13
CA GLN A 14 8.39 14.88 26.87
C GLN A 14 9.44 14.75 25.76
N GLU A 15 10.72 14.95 26.06
CA GLU A 15 11.80 14.75 25.10
C GLU A 15 11.91 13.30 24.64
N ALA A 16 11.83 12.33 25.57
CA ALA A 16 11.83 10.91 25.25
C ALA A 16 10.65 10.54 24.34
N LYS A 17 9.45 11.06 24.64
CA LYS A 17 8.24 10.84 23.82
C LYS A 17 8.36 11.46 22.43
N ARG A 18 9.05 12.61 22.30
CA ARG A 18 9.30 13.28 21.02
C ARG A 18 10.36 12.56 20.17
N LYS A 19 11.40 12.01 20.81
CA LYS A 19 12.43 11.18 20.15
C LYS A 19 11.83 9.86 19.65
N ASN A 20 10.99 9.22 20.46
CA ASN A 20 10.31 7.97 20.09
C ASN A 20 9.33 8.16 18.91
N ASP A 21 8.54 9.26 18.90
CA ASP A 21 7.62 9.62 17.79
C ASP A 21 8.37 9.75 16.45
N ARG A 22 9.57 10.33 16.47
CA ARG A 22 10.41 10.48 15.28
C ARG A 22 11.00 9.16 14.81
N PHE A 23 11.52 8.34 15.72
CA PHE A 23 12.12 7.05 15.36
C PHE A 23 11.09 6.11 14.71
N LEU A 24 9.91 5.97 15.32
CA LEU A 24 8.80 5.19 14.76
C LEU A 24 8.32 5.78 13.43
N GLY A 25 8.14 7.10 13.33
CA GLY A 25 7.72 7.74 12.09
C GLY A 25 8.73 7.53 10.94
N ILE A 26 10.04 7.57 11.22
CA ILE A 26 11.07 7.22 10.23
C ILE A 26 10.94 5.76 9.83
N GLY A 27 10.77 4.84 10.79
CA GLY A 27 10.55 3.42 10.50
C GLY A 27 9.37 3.18 9.56
N PHE A 28 8.23 3.83 9.80
CA PHE A 28 7.07 3.75 8.91
C PHE A 28 7.33 4.34 7.51
N LEU A 29 8.08 5.44 7.41
CA LEU A 29 8.41 6.03 6.11
C LEU A 29 9.35 5.12 5.32
N VAL A 30 10.36 4.52 5.96
CA VAL A 30 11.28 3.57 5.31
C VAL A 30 10.50 2.34 4.84
N LEU A 31 9.64 1.79 5.69
CA LEU A 31 8.77 0.67 5.31
C LEU A 31 7.85 1.06 4.15
N GLY A 32 7.25 2.25 4.21
CA GLY A 32 6.41 2.80 3.14
C GLY A 32 7.15 2.95 1.81
N LEU A 33 8.41 3.37 1.84
CA LEU A 33 9.25 3.49 0.64
C LEU A 33 9.48 2.12 0.01
N VAL A 34 9.91 1.14 0.81
CA VAL A 34 10.15 -0.23 0.34
C VAL A 34 8.87 -0.83 -0.22
N ALA A 35 7.75 -0.70 0.51
CA ALA A 35 6.45 -1.17 0.06
C ALA A 35 6.03 -0.50 -1.26
N THR A 36 6.29 0.79 -1.43
CA THR A 36 5.98 1.51 -2.68
C THR A 36 6.77 0.95 -3.85
N ILE A 37 8.08 0.75 -3.68
CA ILE A 37 8.95 0.17 -4.72
C ILE A 37 8.48 -1.23 -5.10
N VAL A 38 8.19 -2.09 -4.11
CA VAL A 38 7.67 -3.43 -4.35
C VAL A 38 6.37 -3.37 -5.15
N ASN A 39 5.41 -2.54 -4.72
CA ASN A 39 4.14 -2.42 -5.42
C ASN A 39 4.28 -1.89 -6.85
N MET A 40 5.22 -0.96 -7.12
CA MET A 40 5.48 -0.52 -8.50
C MET A 40 5.87 -1.69 -9.42
N THR A 41 6.61 -2.68 -8.90
CA THR A 41 6.97 -3.88 -9.69
C THR A 41 5.78 -4.83 -9.85
N THR A 42 4.96 -4.99 -8.82
CA THR A 42 3.75 -5.82 -8.83
C THR A 42 2.67 -5.29 -9.77
N PHE A 43 2.56 -3.97 -9.90
CA PHE A 43 1.56 -3.32 -10.76
C PHE A 43 2.04 -3.08 -12.19
N THR A 44 3.19 -3.64 -12.59
CA THR A 44 3.56 -3.68 -14.01
C THR A 44 2.56 -4.50 -14.81
N GLU A 45 2.29 -4.09 -16.05
CA GLU A 45 1.32 -4.77 -16.93
C GLU A 45 1.60 -6.27 -17.05
N ASN A 46 2.86 -6.67 -17.20
CA ASN A 46 3.24 -8.08 -17.29
C ASN A 46 3.06 -8.83 -15.96
N SER A 47 3.33 -8.19 -14.82
CA SER A 47 3.11 -8.82 -13.52
C SER A 47 1.62 -8.99 -13.23
N LEU A 48 0.80 -7.98 -13.53
CA LEU A 48 -0.66 -8.07 -13.45
C LEU A 48 -1.19 -9.16 -14.37
N ALA A 49 -0.75 -9.20 -15.63
CA ALA A 49 -1.17 -10.23 -16.58
C ALA A 49 -0.79 -11.64 -16.09
N GLY A 50 0.41 -11.82 -15.54
CA GLY A 50 0.83 -13.09 -14.95
C GLY A 50 -0.03 -13.52 -13.76
N GLN A 51 -0.34 -12.57 -12.86
CA GLN A 51 -1.23 -12.83 -11.71
C GLN A 51 -2.64 -13.23 -12.17
N MET A 52 -3.20 -12.53 -13.17
CA MET A 52 -4.53 -12.86 -13.71
C MET A 52 -4.52 -14.20 -14.45
N ALA A 53 -3.48 -14.51 -15.22
CA ALA A 53 -3.35 -15.81 -15.87
C ALA A 53 -3.29 -16.98 -14.87
N LEU A 54 -2.64 -16.79 -13.71
CA LEU A 54 -2.67 -17.77 -12.62
C LEU A 54 -4.09 -17.94 -12.07
N LEU A 55 -4.83 -16.85 -11.86
CA LEU A 55 -6.24 -16.93 -11.45
C LEU A 55 -7.09 -17.66 -12.49
N TYR A 56 -6.93 -17.38 -13.78
CA TYR A 56 -7.66 -18.09 -14.84
C TYR A 56 -7.41 -19.60 -14.75
N LYS A 57 -6.15 -20.01 -14.59
CA LYS A 57 -5.76 -21.40 -14.40
C LYS A 57 -6.39 -22.00 -13.14
N ASP A 58 -6.34 -21.30 -12.01
CA ASP A 58 -6.86 -21.76 -10.74
C ASP A 58 -8.39 -21.90 -10.77
N PHE A 59 -9.11 -21.06 -11.52
CA PHE A 59 -10.56 -21.18 -11.70
C PHE A 59 -10.96 -22.12 -12.85
N GLY A 60 -10.00 -22.77 -13.52
CA GLY A 60 -10.27 -23.65 -14.67
C GLY A 60 -10.89 -22.91 -15.87
N ILE A 61 -10.70 -21.60 -15.93
CA ILE A 61 -11.12 -20.76 -17.06
C ILE A 61 -10.13 -21.04 -18.21
N SER A 62 -10.63 -20.99 -19.45
CA SER A 62 -9.86 -21.23 -20.68
C SER A 62 -8.68 -20.25 -20.87
N ASP A 63 -8.10 -20.23 -22.07
CA ASP A 63 -6.93 -19.40 -22.40
C ASP A 63 -7.08 -17.94 -21.94
N TYR A 64 -6.07 -17.49 -21.19
CA TYR A 64 -5.98 -16.11 -20.72
C TYR A 64 -5.81 -15.16 -21.92
N VAL A 65 -6.74 -14.22 -22.05
CA VAL A 65 -6.64 -13.11 -23.00
C VAL A 65 -6.43 -11.83 -22.20
N ARG A 66 -5.35 -11.12 -22.52
CA ARG A 66 -5.05 -9.83 -21.88
C ARG A 66 -6.13 -8.81 -22.28
N PRO A 67 -6.81 -8.16 -21.33
CA PRO A 67 -7.84 -7.19 -21.66
C PRO A 67 -7.24 -5.86 -22.10
N ASP A 68 -7.98 -5.18 -22.98
CA ASP A 68 -7.70 -3.80 -23.35
C ASP A 68 -7.86 -2.90 -22.11
N GLY A 69 -6.85 -2.07 -21.84
CA GLY A 69 -6.82 -1.18 -20.68
C GLY A 69 -5.97 -1.65 -19.50
N LEU A 70 -5.45 -2.89 -19.51
CA LEU A 70 -4.53 -3.35 -18.46
C LEU A 70 -3.24 -2.51 -18.41
N GLY A 71 -2.73 -2.09 -19.57
CA GLY A 71 -1.57 -1.19 -19.66
C GLY A 71 -1.86 0.19 -19.06
N THR A 72 -3.04 0.76 -19.32
CA THR A 72 -3.47 2.04 -18.71
C THR A 72 -3.61 1.92 -17.19
N LEU A 73 -4.18 0.82 -16.71
CA LEU A 73 -4.30 0.53 -15.28
C LEU A 73 -2.91 0.42 -14.61
N SER A 74 -2.00 -0.35 -15.23
CA SER A 74 -0.61 -0.49 -14.80
C SER A 74 0.07 0.86 -14.69
N LEU A 75 0.02 1.68 -15.74
CA LEU A 75 0.63 3.01 -15.76
C LEU A 75 0.05 3.90 -14.65
N THR A 76 -1.27 3.89 -14.49
CA THR A 76 -1.97 4.67 -13.46
C THR A 76 -1.50 4.26 -12.06
N ALA A 77 -1.43 2.97 -11.77
CA ALA A 77 -0.97 2.47 -10.47
C ALA A 77 0.50 2.82 -10.19
N ILE A 78 1.37 2.68 -11.19
CA ILE A 78 2.80 3.02 -11.10
C ILE A 78 3.02 4.51 -10.82
N VAL A 79 2.12 5.39 -11.26
CA VAL A 79 2.21 6.84 -10.99
C VAL A 79 1.55 7.22 -9.66
N VAL A 80 0.36 6.68 -9.38
CA VAL A 80 -0.45 7.07 -8.22
C VAL A 80 0.18 6.61 -6.90
N LEU A 81 0.72 5.39 -6.83
CA LEU A 81 1.27 4.87 -5.57
C LEU A 81 2.49 5.68 -5.09
N PRO A 82 3.49 6.01 -5.94
CA PRO A 82 4.56 6.92 -5.57
C PRO A 82 4.08 8.33 -5.22
N ALA A 83 3.04 8.83 -5.89
CA ALA A 83 2.48 10.15 -5.57
C ALA A 83 1.88 10.18 -4.15
N ILE A 84 1.14 9.15 -3.74
CA ILE A 84 0.61 9.02 -2.38
C ILE A 84 1.75 8.95 -1.36
N TYR A 85 2.80 8.16 -1.64
CA TYR A 85 3.96 8.09 -0.77
C TYR A 85 4.67 9.44 -0.65
N ALA A 86 4.92 10.12 -1.78
CA ALA A 86 5.58 11.43 -1.81
C ALA A 86 4.79 12.49 -1.02
N LEU A 87 3.46 12.50 -1.14
CA LEU A 87 2.59 13.39 -0.38
C LEU A 87 2.65 13.07 1.13
N THR A 88 2.59 11.79 1.49
CA THR A 88 2.71 11.33 2.89
C THR A 88 4.04 11.75 3.50
N LEU A 89 5.14 11.54 2.76
CA LEU A 89 6.48 11.95 3.16
C LEU A 89 6.56 13.47 3.33
N TYR A 90 6.09 14.22 2.34
CA TYR A 90 6.09 15.69 2.37
C TYR A 90 5.34 16.25 3.58
N LEU A 91 4.12 15.76 3.84
CA LEU A 91 3.31 16.20 4.98
C LEU A 91 3.95 15.82 6.32
N THR A 92 4.57 14.63 6.41
CA THR A 92 5.29 14.19 7.61
C THR A 92 6.48 15.12 7.90
N LEU A 93 7.28 15.42 6.88
CA LEU A 93 8.44 16.32 6.98
C LEU A 93 8.02 17.75 7.36
N LEU A 94 6.97 18.28 6.72
CA LEU A 94 6.45 19.61 7.02
C LEU A 94 6.01 19.73 8.49
N ARG A 95 5.35 18.69 9.01
CA ARG A 95 4.86 18.68 10.39
C ARG A 95 5.98 18.50 11.41
N TRP A 96 7.02 17.73 11.09
CA TRP A 96 8.23 17.65 11.89
C TRP A 96 9.02 18.97 11.93
N LYS A 97 9.09 19.70 10.81
CA LYS A 97 9.68 21.05 10.76
C LYS A 97 8.94 22.04 11.66
N ALA A 98 7.61 21.92 11.75
CA ALA A 98 6.78 22.68 12.69
C ALA A 98 6.89 22.21 14.15
N GLY A 99 7.74 21.21 14.45
CA GLY A 99 7.97 20.69 15.79
C GLY A 99 6.82 19.86 16.37
N LYS A 100 5.78 19.57 15.58
CA LYS A 100 4.57 18.83 16.00
C LYS A 100 4.75 17.32 15.85
N ARG A 101 3.94 16.53 16.58
CA ARG A 101 3.84 15.08 16.38
C ARG A 101 3.25 14.77 15.00
N ALA A 102 3.92 13.88 14.26
CA ALA A 102 3.58 13.55 12.88
C ALA A 102 3.41 12.05 12.62
N MET A 103 3.62 11.19 13.63
CA MET A 103 3.55 9.73 13.48
C MET A 103 2.21 9.20 12.92
N TRP A 104 1.11 9.92 13.09
CA TRP A 104 -0.18 9.53 12.53
C TRP A 104 -0.25 9.69 11.00
N ILE A 105 0.58 10.56 10.40
CA ILE A 105 0.55 10.83 8.97
C ILE A 105 1.01 9.61 8.16
N PRO A 106 2.16 8.97 8.46
CA PRO A 106 2.54 7.71 7.79
C PRO A 106 1.51 6.60 7.93
N ILE A 107 0.82 6.51 9.07
CA ILE A 107 -0.24 5.51 9.30
C ILE A 107 -1.41 5.75 8.35
N ILE A 108 -1.90 7.00 8.26
CA ILE A 108 -2.98 7.34 7.33
C ILE A 108 -2.53 7.14 5.88
N GLY A 109 -1.31 7.53 5.53
CA GLY A 109 -0.73 7.28 4.21
C GLY A 109 -0.74 5.80 3.85
N ALA A 110 -0.34 4.93 4.79
CA ALA A 110 -0.39 3.48 4.59
C ALA A 110 -1.82 2.96 4.36
N VAL A 111 -2.80 3.44 5.12
CA VAL A 111 -4.22 3.08 4.94
C VAL A 111 -4.73 3.53 3.57
N VAL A 112 -4.43 4.75 3.15
CA VAL A 112 -4.82 5.28 1.83
C VAL A 112 -4.18 4.45 0.71
N THR A 113 -2.90 4.12 0.83
CA THR A 113 -2.21 3.25 -0.12
C THR A 113 -2.86 1.88 -0.20
N LEU A 114 -3.22 1.27 0.94
CA LEU A 114 -3.86 -0.05 0.97
C LEU A 114 -5.24 -0.04 0.29
N ILE A 115 -6.06 0.99 0.55
CA ILE A 115 -7.34 1.18 -0.15
C ILE A 115 -7.13 1.34 -1.66
N THR A 116 -6.09 2.09 -2.04
CA THR A 116 -5.76 2.34 -3.46
C THR A 116 -5.33 1.05 -4.17
N ILE A 117 -4.46 0.25 -3.54
CA ILE A 117 -4.05 -1.08 -4.04
C ILE A 117 -5.27 -1.97 -4.23
N PHE A 118 -6.16 -2.02 -3.24
CA PHE A 118 -7.39 -2.80 -3.33
C PHE A 118 -8.27 -2.33 -4.50
N GLY A 119 -8.43 -1.02 -4.67
CA GLY A 119 -9.17 -0.44 -5.80
C GLY A 119 -8.57 -0.79 -7.17
N PHE A 120 -7.24 -0.77 -7.30
CA PHE A 120 -6.58 -1.18 -8.54
C PHE A 120 -6.73 -2.68 -8.82
N MET A 121 -6.60 -3.53 -7.80
CA MET A 121 -6.82 -4.98 -7.97
C MET A 121 -8.26 -5.30 -8.34
N LEU A 122 -9.24 -4.63 -7.71
CA LEU A 122 -10.64 -4.77 -8.11
C LEU A 122 -10.86 -4.33 -9.54
N THR A 123 -10.30 -3.18 -9.95
CA THR A 123 -10.38 -2.72 -11.35
C THR A 123 -9.74 -3.73 -12.31
N ALA A 124 -8.61 -4.34 -11.93
CA ALA A 124 -7.98 -5.39 -12.74
C ALA A 124 -8.92 -6.59 -12.93
N ILE A 125 -9.56 -7.08 -11.86
CA ILE A 125 -10.54 -8.16 -11.95
C ILE A 125 -11.75 -7.73 -12.78
N LEU A 126 -12.21 -6.49 -12.63
CA LEU A 126 -13.36 -5.96 -13.38
C LEU A 126 -13.10 -5.85 -14.89
N LEU A 127 -11.84 -5.73 -15.32
CA LEU A 127 -11.46 -5.81 -16.73
C LEU A 127 -11.53 -7.24 -17.29
N HIS A 128 -11.66 -8.26 -16.44
CA HIS A 128 -11.71 -9.67 -16.82
C HIS A 128 -13.11 -10.24 -16.53
N ASP A 129 -14.04 -10.04 -17.48
CA ASP A 129 -15.43 -10.48 -17.35
C ASP A 129 -15.58 -11.97 -17.01
N GLU A 130 -14.70 -12.83 -17.52
CA GLU A 130 -14.74 -14.27 -17.26
C GLU A 130 -14.40 -14.61 -15.80
N LEU A 131 -13.44 -13.90 -15.18
CA LEU A 131 -13.16 -14.06 -13.75
C LEU A 131 -14.35 -13.60 -12.90
N LEU A 132 -15.00 -12.49 -13.28
CA LEU A 132 -16.19 -12.03 -12.58
C LEU A 132 -17.32 -13.06 -12.63
N LYS A 133 -17.56 -13.66 -13.81
CA LYS A 133 -18.57 -14.73 -13.97
C LYS A 133 -18.22 -15.96 -13.14
N ALA A 134 -16.96 -16.39 -13.14
CA ALA A 134 -16.51 -17.53 -12.33
C ALA A 134 -16.73 -17.27 -10.82
N ILE A 135 -16.30 -16.11 -10.33
CA ILE A 135 -16.44 -15.73 -8.92
C ILE A 135 -17.92 -15.60 -8.52
N SER A 136 -18.75 -14.95 -9.35
CA SER A 136 -20.17 -14.73 -9.05
C SER A 136 -21.04 -15.97 -9.18
N SER A 137 -20.65 -16.94 -10.01
CA SER A 137 -21.33 -18.24 -10.14
C SER A 137 -21.06 -19.19 -8.98
N GLY A 138 -20.18 -18.81 -8.04
CA GLY A 138 -19.75 -19.69 -6.95
C GLY A 138 -18.82 -20.81 -7.42
N ALA A 139 -18.20 -20.66 -8.58
CA ALA A 139 -17.19 -21.61 -9.04
C ALA A 139 -16.05 -21.67 -8.02
N LEU A 140 -15.83 -22.85 -7.46
CA LEU A 140 -14.67 -23.10 -6.63
C LEU A 140 -13.43 -23.18 -7.53
N PRO A 141 -12.26 -22.75 -7.04
CA PRO A 141 -11.00 -22.99 -7.73
C PRO A 141 -10.93 -24.47 -8.11
N ALA A 142 -10.66 -24.75 -9.38
CA ALA A 142 -10.47 -26.11 -9.86
C ALA A 142 -9.40 -26.77 -9.01
N ALA A 143 -9.67 -28.00 -8.55
CA ALA A 143 -8.68 -28.78 -7.81
C ALA A 143 -7.43 -28.86 -8.67
N THR A 144 -6.33 -28.27 -8.20
CA THR A 144 -5.04 -28.35 -8.88
C THR A 144 -4.72 -29.84 -9.05
N PRO A 145 -4.48 -30.33 -10.28
CA PRO A 145 -3.99 -31.69 -10.43
C PRO A 145 -2.70 -31.78 -9.59
N GLY A 146 -2.70 -32.67 -8.59
CA GLY A 146 -1.50 -32.93 -7.81
C GLY A 146 -0.33 -33.32 -8.72
N PRO A 147 0.92 -33.08 -8.29
CA PRO A 147 2.10 -33.49 -9.05
C PRO A 147 2.12 -34.99 -9.35
#